data_AF-A0A971D2C5-F1
#
_entry.id   AF-A0A971D2C5-F1
#
_cell.length_a   1.000
_cell.length_b   1.000
_cell.length_c   1.000
_cell.angle_alpha   90.00
_cell.angle_beta   90.00
_cell.angle_gamma   90.00
#
_symmetry.space_group_name_H-M   'P 1'
#
loop_
_entity.id
_entity.type
_entity.pdbx_description
1 polymer ?
#
loop_
_entity_poly.entity_id
_entity_poly.type
_entity_poly.pdbx_seq_one_letter_code
_entity_poly.pdbx_strand_id
1 'polypeptide(L)'
;MPPTKVDLHVHSRHSAVSGSARMRALRSTESFTDPVELYRAERARGMDLVTITDHNTLAGSLAIAHLPGTFLSTEFDSWFPEDGVRVHVVALGIDETTFAAADQARANVYDLVALLRRAGVTHYLAHPLFDMSGRLTPASVERMLLLFNVLEGRNGARTGLSNGLLRAVAGRLTREQLEAMAERRGIEPYGETPWCKALTGGSDDHSGLFAASAYTTAGGDGTPEGFLRAVAAGDCEPAGADGDARLLAHSIYSASFWKIRDLLRLDGREDEKRGLRLLRRGFGRIGRDVPVLEKTLRGVRSVAPGLYRAGDPRGPRWESLLECEIGSLVADPRGINAVDVTELNRRLFVVAQRLADEVMGMHLTALLDPTVRQTFRQRVQSLSAVGMVAFLEIPYYFAWSFQSRDRALLETLRTHFLGEHGDRREKIAVLCAAAPSAVGPGATCALPPGEAARVDDRDATLITCSVDGEPVPDHAVDFRALAWRPSPDGDGPRWVVPPLVEIVDYLEEEGFTAVHTDSTAGQGLVALAAARLLHLPLTGVVQAGDLRPSCRPADIGARLQRRLRLWFYRRLDGLSVPSRTSARALAAAGVDPLRITVTPPDARAGADAGDPGAAD
;
A
#
# COMPACT_ATOMS: atom_id res chain seq x y z
N MET A 1 17.65 -3.30 34.61
CA MET A 1 18.24 -2.63 33.43
C MET A 1 17.11 -2.30 32.47
N PRO A 2 17.22 -1.24 31.64
CA PRO A 2 16.25 -1.02 30.57
C PRO A 2 16.24 -2.23 29.61
N PRO A 3 15.11 -2.55 28.97
CA PRO A 3 15.03 -3.66 28.02
C PRO A 3 15.87 -3.37 26.77
N THR A 4 16.55 -4.40 26.27
CA THR A 4 17.40 -4.35 25.07
C THR A 4 16.53 -4.32 23.82
N LYS A 5 16.81 -3.42 22.89
CA LYS A 5 16.09 -3.30 21.60
C LYS A 5 16.90 -3.85 20.44
N VAL A 6 16.28 -4.68 19.59
CA VAL A 6 16.91 -5.27 18.41
C VAL A 6 15.90 -5.38 17.28
N ASP A 7 16.24 -4.88 16.09
CA ASP A 7 15.51 -5.23 14.88
C ASP A 7 15.92 -6.65 14.47
N LEU A 8 14.98 -7.61 14.58
CA LEU A 8 15.27 -9.02 14.32
C LEU A 8 15.08 -9.44 12.88
N HIS A 9 14.55 -8.56 12.03
CA HIS A 9 14.25 -8.89 10.64
C HIS A 9 14.65 -7.72 9.74
N VAL A 10 15.82 -7.79 9.11
CA VAL A 10 16.32 -6.73 8.25
C VAL A 10 17.28 -7.27 7.20
N HIS A 11 17.23 -6.70 6.00
CA HIS A 11 17.92 -7.23 4.82
C HIS A 11 18.95 -6.26 4.26
N SER A 12 20.11 -6.80 3.88
CA SER A 12 21.18 -6.09 3.18
C SER A 12 21.25 -6.48 1.70
N ARG A 13 22.17 -5.85 0.96
CA ARG A 13 22.48 -6.24 -0.43
C ARG A 13 22.80 -7.72 -0.66
N HIS A 14 23.11 -8.47 0.39
CA HIS A 14 23.47 -9.88 0.28
C HIS A 14 22.25 -10.81 0.12
N SER A 15 21.04 -10.37 0.47
CA SER A 15 19.79 -11.07 0.16
C SER A 15 19.53 -11.27 -1.35
N ALA A 16 20.22 -10.51 -2.22
CA ALA A 16 20.08 -10.58 -3.69
C ALA A 16 20.73 -11.81 -4.35
N VAL A 17 21.64 -12.52 -3.66
CA VAL A 17 22.59 -13.42 -4.33
C VAL A 17 22.06 -14.86 -4.49
N SER A 18 20.98 -15.26 -3.80
CA SER A 18 20.51 -16.65 -3.75
C SER A 18 19.30 -16.92 -4.67
N GLY A 19 19.52 -17.08 -6.00
CA GLY A 19 18.46 -17.59 -6.90
C GLY A 19 18.71 -17.44 -8.40
N SER A 20 18.01 -18.25 -9.22
CA SER A 20 18.11 -18.24 -10.70
C SER A 20 17.54 -16.94 -11.33
N ALA A 21 18.00 -16.57 -12.52
CA ALA A 21 17.67 -15.29 -13.18
C ALA A 21 16.16 -15.02 -13.39
N ARG A 22 15.34 -16.06 -13.55
CA ARG A 22 13.88 -15.93 -13.65
C ARG A 22 13.21 -15.70 -12.30
N MET A 23 13.80 -16.16 -11.21
CA MET A 23 13.32 -15.90 -9.84
C MET A 23 13.67 -14.48 -9.39
N ARG A 24 14.83 -13.93 -9.79
CA ARG A 24 15.21 -12.53 -9.56
C ARG A 24 14.28 -11.50 -10.20
N ALA A 25 13.62 -11.86 -11.31
CA ALA A 25 12.65 -10.97 -11.98
C ALA A 25 11.26 -10.97 -11.33
N LEU A 26 10.92 -12.03 -10.57
CA LEU A 26 9.66 -12.18 -9.82
C LEU A 26 9.80 -11.77 -8.34
N ARG A 27 11.03 -11.68 -7.82
CA ARG A 27 11.37 -11.12 -6.51
C ARG A 27 11.42 -9.59 -6.63
N SER A 28 10.28 -8.94 -6.46
CA SER A 28 10.24 -7.49 -6.23
C SER A 28 11.08 -7.17 -4.99
N THR A 29 12.04 -6.26 -5.17
CA THR A 29 12.90 -5.59 -4.17
C THR A 29 13.93 -6.47 -3.45
N GLU A 30 14.98 -6.87 -4.17
CA GLU A 30 16.28 -7.23 -3.58
C GLU A 30 16.83 -6.00 -2.83
N SER A 31 17.28 -6.16 -1.57
CA SER A 31 17.85 -5.04 -0.82
C SER A 31 19.16 -4.55 -1.45
N PHE A 32 19.48 -3.26 -1.30
CA PHE A 32 20.69 -2.64 -1.87
C PHE A 32 21.61 -2.01 -0.83
N THR A 33 21.22 -2.07 0.44
CA THR A 33 21.90 -1.37 1.53
C THR A 33 23.19 -2.07 1.91
N ASP A 34 24.26 -1.30 2.13
CA ASP A 34 25.51 -1.82 2.65
C ASP A 34 25.34 -2.25 4.13
N PRO A 35 25.81 -3.45 4.53
CA PRO A 35 25.66 -3.93 5.91
C PRO A 35 26.18 -2.97 6.99
N VAL A 36 27.29 -2.25 6.72
CA VAL A 36 27.88 -1.31 7.69
C VAL A 36 27.05 -0.03 7.77
N GLU A 37 26.48 0.44 6.65
CA GLU A 37 25.53 1.56 6.66
C GLU A 37 24.26 1.19 7.42
N LEU A 38 23.76 -0.04 7.24
CA LEU A 38 22.59 -0.56 7.95
C LEU A 38 22.84 -0.61 9.46
N TYR A 39 23.98 -1.17 9.90
CA TYR A 39 24.39 -1.14 11.29
C TYR A 39 24.39 0.27 11.87
N ARG A 40 24.98 1.25 11.16
CA ARG A 40 25.01 2.64 11.64
C ARG A 40 23.62 3.24 11.74
N ALA A 41 22.73 2.94 10.80
CA ALA A 41 21.36 3.44 10.79
C ALA A 41 20.56 2.88 11.98
N GLU A 42 20.65 1.58 12.26
CA GLU A 42 19.98 0.95 13.40
C GLU A 42 20.50 1.46 14.74
N ARG A 43 21.83 1.62 14.89
CA ARG A 43 22.43 2.25 16.07
C ARG A 43 21.96 3.69 16.24
N ALA A 44 21.87 4.46 15.16
CA ALA A 44 21.37 5.84 15.21
C ALA A 44 19.89 5.92 15.60
N ARG A 45 19.10 4.88 15.26
CA ARG A 45 17.69 4.72 15.65
C ARG A 45 17.49 4.08 17.03
N GLY A 46 18.58 3.86 17.77
CA GLY A 46 18.53 3.45 19.17
C GLY A 46 18.38 1.94 19.39
N MET A 47 18.77 1.10 18.42
CA MET A 47 18.92 -0.34 18.64
C MET A 47 20.18 -0.62 19.47
N ASP A 48 20.02 -1.44 20.52
CA ASP A 48 21.06 -1.79 21.48
C ASP A 48 21.94 -2.94 20.99
N LEU A 49 21.37 -3.85 20.20
CA LEU A 49 22.11 -4.86 19.44
C LEU A 49 21.65 -4.80 17.98
N VAL A 50 22.45 -5.35 17.07
CA VAL A 50 22.21 -5.33 15.63
C VAL A 50 22.45 -6.73 15.05
N THR A 51 21.55 -7.18 14.19
CA THR A 51 21.76 -8.37 13.37
C THR A 51 21.23 -8.12 11.96
N ILE A 52 21.65 -8.93 10.99
CA ILE A 52 21.16 -8.87 9.60
C ILE A 52 20.70 -10.27 9.24
N THR A 53 19.50 -10.40 8.71
CA THR A 53 18.83 -11.68 8.45
C THR A 53 18.70 -11.94 6.95
N ASP A 54 19.80 -11.83 6.21
CA ASP A 54 19.75 -12.02 4.76
C ASP A 54 19.25 -13.42 4.36
N HIS A 55 18.60 -13.51 3.20
CA HIS A 55 18.01 -14.74 2.69
C HIS A 55 19.04 -15.82 2.34
N ASN A 56 19.00 -16.93 3.09
CA ASN A 56 19.83 -18.13 2.90
C ASN A 56 21.34 -17.81 2.82
N THR A 57 21.81 -16.80 3.57
CA THR A 57 23.22 -16.43 3.63
C THR A 57 23.54 -15.70 4.93
N LEU A 58 24.75 -15.92 5.45
CA LEU A 58 25.30 -15.15 6.56
C LEU A 58 26.12 -13.94 6.10
N ALA A 59 26.21 -13.66 4.80
CA ALA A 59 27.18 -12.70 4.28
C ALA A 59 27.02 -11.28 4.85
N GLY A 60 25.79 -10.76 5.03
CA GLY A 60 25.59 -9.45 5.64
C GLY A 60 25.86 -9.43 7.14
N SER A 61 25.41 -10.45 7.89
CA SER A 61 25.68 -10.52 9.34
C SER A 61 27.17 -10.75 9.64
N LEU A 62 27.88 -11.54 8.84
CA LEU A 62 29.34 -11.68 8.90
C LEU A 62 30.07 -10.37 8.58
N ALA A 63 29.56 -9.57 7.64
CA ALA A 63 30.17 -8.29 7.28
C ALA A 63 30.19 -7.29 8.45
N ILE A 64 29.28 -7.44 9.43
CA ILE A 64 29.22 -6.58 10.62
C ILE A 64 29.66 -7.29 11.91
N ALA A 65 29.98 -8.58 11.89
CA ALA A 65 30.25 -9.39 13.09
C ALA A 65 31.42 -8.89 13.96
N HIS A 66 32.32 -8.08 13.39
CA HIS A 66 33.45 -7.45 14.07
C HIS A 66 33.07 -6.17 14.84
N LEU A 67 31.84 -5.68 14.66
CA LEU A 67 31.33 -4.46 15.31
C LEU A 67 30.70 -4.80 16.67
N PRO A 68 30.65 -3.85 17.61
CA PRO A 68 30.11 -4.12 18.93
C PRO A 68 28.59 -4.32 18.90
N GLY A 69 28.12 -5.25 19.73
CA GLY A 69 26.69 -5.52 19.90
C GLY A 69 26.05 -6.25 18.72
N THR A 70 26.80 -7.10 18.01
CA THR A 70 26.28 -7.86 16.86
C THR A 70 26.25 -9.35 17.11
N PHE A 71 25.34 -10.06 16.43
CA PHE A 71 25.31 -11.52 16.38
C PHE A 71 24.87 -12.02 15.00
N LEU A 72 25.25 -13.24 14.65
CA LEU A 72 24.99 -13.84 13.34
C LEU A 72 23.56 -14.34 13.23
N SER A 73 22.88 -13.98 12.13
CA SER A 73 21.52 -14.43 11.84
C SER A 73 21.32 -14.60 10.33
N THR A 74 20.25 -15.28 9.95
CA THR A 74 19.80 -15.44 8.57
C THR A 74 18.30 -15.72 8.53
N GLU A 75 17.66 -15.45 7.39
CA GLU A 75 16.31 -15.91 7.09
C GLU A 75 16.36 -17.05 6.06
N PHE A 76 15.82 -18.21 6.41
CA PHE A 76 15.74 -19.37 5.52
C PHE A 76 14.42 -19.40 4.74
N ASP A 77 14.52 -19.50 3.42
CA ASP A 77 13.41 -19.92 2.57
C ASP A 77 13.18 -21.43 2.77
N SER A 78 11.97 -21.80 3.21
CA SER A 78 11.59 -23.20 3.44
C SER A 78 10.16 -23.50 2.98
N TRP A 79 9.79 -24.77 2.89
CA TRP A 79 8.49 -25.20 2.38
C TRP A 79 7.85 -26.30 3.24
N PHE A 80 6.52 -26.27 3.33
CA PHE A 80 5.75 -27.42 3.78
C PHE A 80 5.70 -28.49 2.67
N PRO A 81 6.07 -29.74 2.95
CA PRO A 81 6.08 -30.81 1.95
C PRO A 81 4.67 -31.20 1.45
N GLU A 82 3.61 -30.88 2.20
CA GLU A 82 2.23 -31.30 1.89
C GLU A 82 1.57 -30.46 0.80
N ASP A 83 1.73 -29.14 0.85
CA ASP A 83 1.03 -28.18 -0.02
C ASP A 83 1.99 -27.26 -0.80
N GLY A 84 3.29 -27.31 -0.49
CA GLY A 84 4.32 -26.45 -1.07
C GLY A 84 4.19 -24.99 -0.61
N VAL A 85 3.47 -24.73 0.48
CA VAL A 85 3.41 -23.39 1.07
C VAL A 85 4.81 -22.98 1.49
N ARG A 86 5.25 -21.83 0.97
CA ARG A 86 6.53 -21.24 1.32
C ARG A 86 6.40 -20.56 2.69
N VAL A 87 7.39 -20.77 3.54
CA VAL A 87 7.55 -20.13 4.85
C VAL A 87 8.96 -19.62 4.99
N HIS A 88 9.13 -18.58 5.78
CA HIS A 88 10.44 -18.07 6.12
C HIS A 88 10.73 -18.26 7.60
N VAL A 89 11.89 -18.83 7.89
CA VAL A 89 12.33 -19.12 9.26
C VAL A 89 13.57 -18.32 9.56
N VAL A 90 13.47 -17.38 10.50
CA VAL A 90 14.62 -16.60 10.94
C VAL A 90 15.35 -17.37 12.03
N ALA A 91 16.66 -17.57 11.84
CA ALA A 91 17.56 -18.18 12.81
C ALA A 91 18.51 -17.13 13.37
N LEU A 92 18.56 -17.02 14.70
CA LEU A 92 19.29 -16.00 15.45
C LEU A 92 20.44 -16.62 16.25
N GLY A 93 21.60 -15.95 16.23
CA GLY A 93 22.82 -16.42 16.89
C GLY A 93 23.38 -17.72 16.31
N ILE A 94 23.14 -17.97 15.01
CA ILE A 94 23.54 -19.21 14.34
C ILE A 94 25.02 -19.17 13.92
N ASP A 95 25.77 -20.21 14.23
CA ASP A 95 27.15 -20.36 13.76
C ASP A 95 27.22 -20.88 12.31
N GLU A 96 28.37 -20.71 11.66
CA GLU A 96 28.57 -21.06 10.25
C GLU A 96 28.41 -22.58 9.97
N THR A 97 28.75 -23.44 10.93
CA THR A 97 28.62 -24.90 10.79
C THR A 97 27.17 -25.32 10.83
N THR A 98 26.42 -24.81 11.83
CA THR A 98 24.98 -25.04 11.95
C THR A 98 24.22 -24.44 10.77
N PHE A 99 24.61 -23.26 10.30
CA PHE A 99 24.07 -22.64 9.08
C PHE A 99 24.22 -23.55 7.86
N ALA A 100 25.42 -24.08 7.61
CA ALA A 100 25.66 -24.94 6.44
C ALA A 100 24.79 -26.20 6.46
N ALA A 101 24.57 -26.79 7.64
CA ALA A 101 23.68 -27.94 7.80
C ALA A 101 22.20 -27.56 7.65
N ALA A 102 21.79 -26.41 8.19
CA ALA A 102 20.43 -25.87 8.06
C ALA A 102 20.09 -25.53 6.60
N ASP A 103 21.02 -24.92 5.84
CA ASP A 103 20.81 -24.59 4.43
C ASP A 103 20.61 -25.84 3.55
N GLN A 104 21.22 -26.97 3.92
CA GLN A 104 20.96 -28.26 3.25
C GLN A 104 19.58 -28.84 3.60
N ALA A 105 19.09 -28.61 4.82
CA ALA A 105 17.81 -29.13 5.31
C ALA A 105 16.59 -28.26 4.94
N ARG A 106 16.79 -26.99 4.56
CA ARG A 106 15.71 -26.00 4.37
C ARG A 106 14.69 -26.30 3.27
N ALA A 107 14.92 -27.32 2.43
CA ALA A 107 13.91 -27.73 1.45
C ALA A 107 12.62 -28.23 2.12
N ASN A 108 12.69 -28.65 3.39
CA ASN A 108 11.57 -29.10 4.21
C ASN A 108 11.60 -28.40 5.57
N VAL A 109 10.53 -27.70 5.91
CA VAL A 109 10.44 -26.93 7.17
C VAL A 109 10.56 -27.80 8.40
N TYR A 110 10.08 -29.04 8.36
CA TYR A 110 10.18 -29.96 9.50
C TYR A 110 11.63 -30.35 9.78
N ASP A 111 12.40 -30.63 8.73
CA ASP A 111 13.82 -30.99 8.84
C ASP A 111 14.65 -29.80 9.33
N LEU A 112 14.39 -28.61 8.77
CA LEU A 112 15.02 -27.36 9.18
C LEU A 112 14.78 -27.06 10.67
N VAL A 113 13.52 -27.05 11.10
CA VAL A 113 13.16 -26.73 12.49
C VAL A 113 13.70 -27.80 13.46
N ALA A 114 13.66 -29.08 13.08
CA ALA A 114 14.26 -30.14 13.90
C ALA A 114 15.77 -29.96 14.08
N LEU A 115 16.49 -29.54 13.03
CA LEU A 115 17.92 -29.26 13.09
C LEU A 115 18.23 -28.05 13.98
N LEU A 116 17.53 -26.93 13.78
CA LEU A 116 17.72 -25.71 14.57
C LEU A 116 17.47 -25.97 16.07
N ARG A 117 16.44 -26.75 16.41
CA ARG A 117 16.16 -27.18 17.78
C ARG A 117 17.26 -28.04 18.38
N ARG A 118 17.75 -29.04 17.64
CA ARG A 118 18.83 -29.92 18.09
C ARG A 118 20.13 -29.14 18.34
N ALA A 119 20.37 -28.10 17.54
CA ALA A 119 21.52 -27.21 17.70
C ALA A 119 21.31 -26.12 18.77
N GLY A 120 20.12 -26.00 19.37
CA GLY A 120 19.81 -24.96 20.36
C GLY A 120 19.76 -23.54 19.77
N VAL A 121 19.53 -23.41 18.45
CA VAL A 121 19.45 -22.11 17.78
C VAL A 121 18.10 -21.47 18.04
N THR A 122 18.11 -20.20 18.45
CA THR A 122 16.88 -19.42 18.63
C THR A 122 16.30 -19.11 17.26
N HIS A 123 15.02 -19.41 17.04
CA HIS A 123 14.39 -19.21 15.73
C HIS A 123 12.90 -18.88 15.87
N TYR A 124 12.37 -18.17 14.87
CA TYR A 124 10.96 -17.81 14.81
C TYR A 124 10.45 -17.87 13.37
N LEU A 125 9.12 -17.91 13.22
CA LEU A 125 8.46 -17.86 11.93
C LEU A 125 8.22 -16.40 11.52
N ALA A 126 8.82 -15.97 10.42
CA ALA A 126 8.63 -14.62 9.88
C ALA A 126 7.29 -14.49 9.16
N HIS A 127 6.64 -13.33 9.34
CA HIS A 127 5.35 -12.91 8.76
C HIS A 127 4.38 -14.06 8.41
N PRO A 128 3.90 -14.86 9.39
CA PRO A 128 3.16 -16.11 9.17
C PRO A 128 1.92 -16.03 8.26
N LEU A 129 1.25 -14.88 8.25
CA LEU A 129 0.00 -14.68 7.51
C LEU A 129 0.19 -14.06 6.12
N PHE A 130 1.44 -13.90 5.66
CA PHE A 130 1.74 -13.38 4.34
C PHE A 130 1.81 -14.51 3.30
N ASP A 131 0.90 -14.51 2.32
CA ASP A 131 0.85 -15.59 1.32
C ASP A 131 1.86 -15.38 0.19
N MET A 132 3.05 -15.90 0.38
CA MET A 132 4.13 -15.84 -0.60
C MET A 132 3.95 -16.78 -1.79
N SER A 133 3.10 -17.79 -1.66
CA SER A 133 2.94 -18.88 -2.62
C SER A 133 1.61 -18.86 -3.38
N GLY A 134 0.65 -18.05 -2.95
CA GLY A 134 -0.73 -18.07 -3.43
C GLY A 134 -1.49 -19.33 -3.00
N ARG A 135 -1.06 -19.97 -1.90
CA ARG A 135 -1.53 -21.28 -1.44
C ARG A 135 -1.80 -21.33 0.06
N LEU A 136 -1.67 -20.21 0.76
CA LEU A 136 -1.83 -20.18 2.21
C LEU A 136 -3.30 -20.50 2.56
N THR A 137 -3.49 -21.47 3.45
CA THR A 137 -4.83 -21.88 3.92
C THR A 137 -4.88 -21.91 5.44
N PRO A 138 -6.07 -21.95 6.07
CA PRO A 138 -6.18 -22.18 7.51
C PRO A 138 -5.43 -23.43 7.97
N ALA A 139 -5.43 -24.50 7.17
CA ALA A 139 -4.67 -25.72 7.45
C ALA A 139 -3.17 -25.49 7.54
N SER A 140 -2.62 -24.67 6.64
CA SER A 140 -1.20 -24.32 6.64
C SER A 140 -0.84 -23.49 7.88
N VAL A 141 -1.71 -22.55 8.29
CA VAL A 141 -1.52 -21.77 9.52
C VAL A 141 -1.61 -22.64 10.78
N GLU A 142 -2.49 -23.64 10.82
CA GLU A 142 -2.51 -24.61 11.93
C GLU A 142 -1.16 -25.35 12.05
N ARG A 143 -0.57 -25.79 10.94
CA ARG A 143 0.78 -26.42 10.96
C ARG A 143 1.85 -25.46 11.48
N MET A 144 1.80 -24.19 11.08
CA MET A 144 2.70 -23.16 11.59
C MET A 144 2.56 -22.98 13.10
N LEU A 145 1.34 -22.90 13.62
CA LEU A 145 1.08 -22.77 15.04
C LEU A 145 1.50 -24.04 15.82
N LEU A 146 1.43 -25.22 15.24
CA LEU A 146 1.94 -26.44 15.88
C LEU A 146 3.47 -26.47 15.89
N LEU A 147 4.10 -26.00 14.82
CA LEU A 147 5.53 -26.08 14.62
C LEU A 147 6.32 -24.94 15.29
N PHE A 148 5.77 -23.77 15.54
CA PHE A 148 6.53 -22.62 16.07
C PHE A 148 5.93 -22.06 17.36
N ASN A 149 6.79 -21.74 18.33
CA ASN A 149 6.40 -21.08 19.58
C ASN A 149 6.65 -19.58 19.57
N VAL A 150 7.59 -19.13 18.74
CA VAL A 150 7.91 -17.72 18.53
C VAL A 150 7.49 -17.35 17.11
N LEU A 151 6.67 -16.30 17.00
CA LEU A 151 6.10 -15.82 15.74
C LEU A 151 6.42 -14.34 15.58
N GLU A 152 6.64 -13.88 14.36
CA GLU A 152 6.76 -12.44 14.10
C GLU A 152 5.38 -11.77 14.17
N GLY A 153 5.08 -11.16 15.32
CA GLY A 153 3.81 -10.49 15.61
C GLY A 153 3.75 -9.02 15.15
N ARG A 154 4.89 -8.44 14.80
CA ARG A 154 4.98 -7.09 14.21
C ARG A 154 6.05 -7.05 13.12
N ASN A 155 5.62 -7.03 11.88
CA ASN A 155 6.49 -6.86 10.72
C ASN A 155 6.29 -5.46 10.13
N GLY A 156 7.37 -4.69 10.00
CA GLY A 156 7.36 -3.31 9.50
C GLY A 156 7.06 -3.15 8.01
N ALA A 157 7.06 -4.24 7.24
CA ALA A 157 6.65 -4.28 5.84
C ALA A 157 5.24 -4.85 5.61
N ARG A 158 4.54 -5.29 6.66
CA ARG A 158 3.18 -5.88 6.59
C ARG A 158 2.14 -4.99 7.25
N THR A 159 0.93 -5.02 6.69
CA THR A 159 -0.19 -4.20 7.16
C THR A 159 -0.58 -4.49 8.60
N GLY A 160 -1.06 -3.47 9.31
CA GLY A 160 -1.63 -3.61 10.65
C GLY A 160 -2.82 -4.58 10.72
N LEU A 161 -3.54 -4.80 9.61
CA LEU A 161 -4.60 -5.82 9.54
C LEU A 161 -4.02 -7.23 9.71
N SER A 162 -2.96 -7.57 8.98
CA SER A 162 -2.32 -8.89 9.05
C SER A 162 -1.64 -9.10 10.40
N ASN A 163 -0.82 -8.15 10.83
CA ASN A 163 -0.13 -8.22 12.12
C ASN A 163 -1.14 -8.28 13.29
N GLY A 164 -2.21 -7.47 13.23
CA GLY A 164 -3.27 -7.45 14.23
C GLY A 164 -4.02 -8.78 14.32
N LEU A 165 -4.35 -9.40 13.19
CA LEU A 165 -4.99 -10.72 13.17
C LEU A 165 -4.09 -11.78 13.80
N LEU A 166 -2.81 -11.83 13.45
CA LEU A 166 -1.88 -12.80 14.04
C LEU A 166 -1.77 -12.63 15.56
N ARG A 167 -1.64 -11.38 16.04
CA ARG A 167 -1.62 -11.08 17.49
C ARG A 167 -2.90 -11.53 18.19
N ALA A 168 -4.06 -11.33 17.55
CA ALA A 168 -5.35 -11.77 18.10
C ALA A 168 -5.46 -13.31 18.16
N VAL A 169 -5.02 -14.01 17.11
CA VAL A 169 -4.97 -15.48 17.06
C VAL A 169 -4.03 -16.01 18.14
N ALA A 170 -2.80 -15.49 18.22
CA ALA A 170 -1.80 -15.88 19.21
C ALA A 170 -2.29 -15.64 20.65
N GLY A 171 -2.94 -14.51 20.92
CA GLY A 171 -3.41 -14.15 22.26
C GLY A 171 -4.67 -14.88 22.74
N ARG A 172 -5.43 -15.50 21.83
CA ARG A 172 -6.66 -16.26 22.15
C ARG A 172 -6.52 -17.77 21.99
N LEU A 173 -5.34 -18.24 21.56
CA LEU A 173 -5.08 -19.65 21.33
C LEU A 173 -5.17 -20.43 22.64
N THR A 174 -6.09 -21.39 22.71
CA THR A 174 -6.22 -22.26 23.89
C THR A 174 -5.52 -23.59 23.68
N ARG A 175 -5.28 -24.29 24.78
CA ARG A 175 -4.74 -25.66 24.78
C ARG A 175 -5.61 -26.60 23.95
N GLU A 176 -6.93 -26.56 24.14
CA GLU A 176 -7.90 -27.44 23.48
C GLU A 176 -7.93 -27.19 21.98
N GLN A 177 -7.85 -25.92 21.56
CA GLN A 177 -7.76 -25.56 20.14
C GLN A 177 -6.50 -26.16 19.51
N LEU A 178 -5.36 -26.03 20.19
CA LEU A 178 -4.08 -26.54 19.70
C LEU A 178 -4.04 -28.07 19.66
N GLU A 179 -4.53 -28.76 20.70
CA GLU A 179 -4.65 -30.23 20.73
C GLU A 179 -5.56 -30.74 19.61
N ALA A 180 -6.68 -30.06 19.36
CA ALA A 180 -7.56 -30.40 18.24
C ALA A 180 -6.87 -30.17 16.87
N MET A 181 -6.02 -29.15 16.73
CA MET A 181 -5.20 -28.95 15.54
C MET A 181 -4.15 -30.06 15.39
N ALA A 182 -3.49 -30.46 16.48
CA ALA A 182 -2.50 -31.52 16.50
C ALA A 182 -3.10 -32.84 16.00
N GLU A 183 -4.28 -33.22 16.51
CA GLU A 183 -5.01 -34.41 16.07
C GLU A 183 -5.37 -34.34 14.58
N ARG A 184 -5.89 -33.19 14.11
CA ARG A 184 -6.25 -33.01 12.68
C ARG A 184 -5.04 -33.08 11.74
N ARG A 185 -3.87 -32.63 12.20
CA ARG A 185 -2.67 -32.48 11.36
C ARG A 185 -1.65 -33.59 11.54
N GLY A 186 -1.75 -34.38 12.60
CA GLY A 186 -0.76 -35.39 12.95
C GLY A 186 0.61 -34.80 13.28
N ILE A 187 0.64 -33.59 13.87
CA ILE A 187 1.88 -32.88 14.24
C ILE A 187 1.86 -32.66 15.75
N GLU A 188 2.87 -33.20 16.43
CA GLU A 188 3.07 -32.99 17.86
C GLU A 188 3.48 -31.52 18.12
N PRO A 189 2.73 -30.77 18.95
CA PRO A 189 3.12 -29.42 19.33
C PRO A 189 4.44 -29.40 20.11
N TYR A 190 5.25 -28.37 19.92
CA TYR A 190 6.57 -28.31 20.56
C TYR A 190 6.57 -27.57 21.90
N GLY A 191 7.16 -28.16 22.94
CA GLY A 191 7.37 -27.53 24.25
C GLY A 191 6.28 -27.83 25.28
N GLU A 192 6.39 -27.26 26.48
CA GLU A 192 5.47 -27.54 27.60
C GLU A 192 4.14 -26.78 27.50
N THR A 193 4.18 -25.55 27.01
CA THR A 193 3.02 -24.65 26.86
C THR A 193 2.87 -24.17 25.41
N PRO A 194 2.72 -25.08 24.44
CA PRO A 194 2.75 -24.74 23.02
C PRO A 194 1.59 -23.84 22.58
N TRP A 195 0.51 -23.69 23.35
CA TRP A 195 -0.56 -22.73 23.07
C TRP A 195 -0.19 -21.28 23.45
N CYS A 196 0.82 -21.07 24.31
CA CYS A 196 1.34 -19.76 24.65
C CYS A 196 2.38 -19.33 23.60
N LYS A 197 1.98 -18.49 22.65
CA LYS A 197 2.87 -17.99 21.60
C LYS A 197 3.58 -16.71 22.01
N ALA A 198 4.90 -16.71 21.87
CA ALA A 198 5.70 -15.51 21.99
C ALA A 198 5.71 -14.74 20.66
N LEU A 199 5.85 -13.41 20.76
CA LEU A 199 5.79 -12.52 19.60
C LEU A 199 7.06 -11.68 19.50
N THR A 200 7.68 -11.68 18.33
CA THR A 200 8.80 -10.82 17.97
C THR A 200 8.38 -9.75 16.97
N GLY A 201 9.22 -8.73 16.80
CA GLY A 201 9.09 -7.74 15.76
C GLY A 201 10.39 -7.43 15.04
N GLY A 202 10.27 -7.04 13.78
CA GLY A 202 11.36 -6.64 12.91
C GLY A 202 10.86 -5.83 11.70
N SER A 203 11.71 -4.98 11.13
CA SER A 203 11.30 -4.04 10.07
C SER A 203 10.98 -4.72 8.75
N ASP A 204 11.59 -5.87 8.47
CA ASP A 204 11.64 -6.52 7.15
C ASP A 204 12.10 -5.52 6.07
N ASP A 205 12.97 -4.57 6.45
CA ASP A 205 13.39 -3.50 5.56
C ASP A 205 14.39 -4.01 4.52
N HIS A 206 14.10 -3.66 3.27
CA HIS A 206 14.92 -3.95 2.11
C HIS A 206 15.52 -2.67 1.49
N SER A 207 15.24 -1.49 2.04
CA SER A 207 15.63 -0.21 1.43
C SER A 207 16.78 0.50 2.16
N GLY A 208 17.04 0.12 3.42
CA GLY A 208 17.92 0.83 4.37
C GLY A 208 17.27 2.05 5.02
N LEU A 209 16.20 2.60 4.42
CA LEU A 209 15.53 3.81 4.91
C LEU A 209 14.62 3.51 6.10
N PHE A 210 14.08 2.29 6.20
CA PHE A 210 13.04 1.95 7.16
C PHE A 210 13.46 0.89 8.18
N ALA A 211 14.74 0.53 8.21
CA ALA A 211 15.34 -0.30 9.25
C ALA A 211 15.05 0.25 10.64
N ALA A 212 14.82 -0.63 11.61
CA ALA A 212 14.38 -0.35 12.97
C ALA A 212 12.98 0.31 13.10
N SER A 213 12.16 0.31 12.06
CA SER A 213 10.74 0.73 12.14
C SER A 213 9.90 -0.17 13.04
N ALA A 214 10.21 -1.46 13.06
CA ALA A 214 9.71 -2.46 13.98
C ALA A 214 10.90 -3.21 14.59
N TYR A 215 10.78 -3.59 15.85
CA TYR A 215 11.86 -4.22 16.60
C TYR A 215 11.30 -5.07 17.75
N THR A 216 12.17 -5.87 18.34
CA THR A 216 11.86 -6.67 19.53
C THR A 216 12.54 -6.06 20.75
N THR A 217 11.82 -6.03 21.87
CA THR A 217 12.38 -5.71 23.17
C THR A 217 12.40 -6.94 24.05
N ALA A 218 13.52 -7.21 24.70
CA ALA A 218 13.62 -8.30 25.66
C ALA A 218 14.39 -7.87 26.91
N GLY A 219 14.03 -8.47 28.05
CA GLY A 219 14.82 -8.37 29.26
C GLY A 219 16.14 -9.14 29.14
N GLY A 220 17.03 -8.95 30.10
CA GLY A 220 18.29 -9.72 30.16
C GLY A 220 19.41 -8.96 30.83
N ASP A 221 20.63 -9.46 30.62
CA ASP A 221 21.90 -8.89 31.08
C ASP A 221 22.50 -7.85 30.12
N GLY A 222 21.80 -7.54 29.02
CA GLY A 222 22.25 -6.62 27.96
C GLY A 222 23.24 -7.24 26.97
N THR A 223 23.53 -8.54 27.07
CA THR A 223 24.38 -9.27 26.11
C THR A 223 23.56 -9.89 24.98
N PRO A 224 24.17 -10.15 23.80
CA PRO A 224 23.53 -10.94 22.74
C PRO A 224 23.01 -12.29 23.24
N GLU A 225 23.80 -13.01 24.05
CA GLU A 225 23.43 -14.34 24.54
C GLU A 225 22.24 -14.27 25.52
N GLY A 226 22.22 -13.25 26.39
CA GLY A 226 21.09 -12.99 27.28
C GLY A 226 19.81 -12.65 26.54
N PHE A 227 19.92 -11.80 25.51
CA PHE A 227 18.80 -11.43 24.65
C PHE A 227 18.24 -12.65 23.90
N LEU A 228 19.09 -13.48 23.28
CA LEU A 228 18.66 -14.68 22.55
C LEU A 228 17.96 -15.69 23.47
N ARG A 229 18.47 -15.88 24.70
CA ARG A 229 17.80 -16.74 25.69
C ARG A 229 16.43 -16.21 26.07
N ALA A 230 16.27 -14.90 26.25
CA ALA A 230 14.97 -14.28 26.55
C ALA A 230 13.98 -14.49 25.40
N VAL A 231 14.40 -14.27 24.15
CA VAL A 231 13.56 -14.54 22.97
C VAL A 231 13.17 -16.01 22.86
N ALA A 232 14.12 -16.94 23.09
CA ALA A 232 13.85 -18.38 23.07
C ALA A 232 12.88 -18.83 24.17
N ALA A 233 12.93 -18.19 25.35
CA ALA A 233 12.01 -18.42 26.46
C ALA A 233 10.63 -17.76 26.25
N GLY A 234 10.51 -16.85 25.27
CA GLY A 234 9.31 -16.06 25.03
C GLY A 234 9.18 -14.80 25.90
N ASP A 235 10.23 -14.43 26.63
CA ASP A 235 10.32 -13.24 27.48
C ASP A 235 10.70 -12.00 26.65
N CYS A 236 9.91 -11.73 25.61
CA CYS A 236 10.11 -10.63 24.68
C CYS A 236 8.78 -10.04 24.19
N GLU A 237 8.83 -8.79 23.74
CA GLU A 237 7.67 -8.08 23.21
C GLU A 237 8.00 -7.41 21.87
N PRO A 238 7.07 -7.43 20.89
CA PRO A 238 7.20 -6.68 19.66
C PRO A 238 6.88 -5.21 19.89
N ALA A 239 7.68 -4.32 19.29
CA ALA A 239 7.53 -2.87 19.37
C ALA A 239 7.77 -2.20 18.00
N GLY A 240 7.57 -0.87 17.94
CA GLY A 240 7.62 -0.10 16.70
C GLY A 240 6.29 -0.09 15.94
N ALA A 241 6.32 0.20 14.64
CA ALA A 241 5.16 0.39 13.78
C ALA A 241 4.85 -0.85 12.92
N ASP A 242 3.57 -1.04 12.58
CA ASP A 242 3.18 -1.93 11.48
C ASP A 242 3.50 -1.23 10.13
N GLY A 243 3.61 -2.00 9.04
CA GLY A 243 3.85 -1.45 7.71
C GLY A 243 2.60 -0.86 7.05
N ASP A 244 2.84 -0.05 6.01
CA ASP A 244 1.80 0.53 5.15
C ASP A 244 2.22 0.52 3.66
N ALA A 245 1.28 0.82 2.76
CA ALA A 245 1.54 0.83 1.32
C ALA A 245 2.53 1.92 0.89
N ARG A 246 2.57 3.05 1.61
CA ARG A 246 3.50 4.15 1.33
C ARG A 246 4.95 3.68 1.52
N LEU A 247 5.23 2.95 2.60
CA LEU A 247 6.54 2.40 2.93
C LEU A 247 7.00 1.43 1.85
N LEU A 248 6.13 0.52 1.42
CA LEU A 248 6.42 -0.40 0.32
C LEU A 248 6.71 0.35 -0.99
N ALA A 249 5.92 1.37 -1.33
CA ALA A 249 6.15 2.19 -2.51
C ALA A 249 7.51 2.90 -2.45
N HIS A 250 7.88 3.48 -1.30
CA HIS A 250 9.18 4.13 -1.07
C HIS A 250 10.35 3.15 -1.11
N SER A 251 10.16 1.93 -0.63
CA SER A 251 11.12 0.84 -0.79
C SER A 251 11.32 0.48 -2.27
N ILE A 252 10.24 0.43 -3.07
CA ILE A 252 10.32 0.21 -4.52
C ILE A 252 11.03 1.37 -5.25
N TYR A 253 10.74 2.62 -4.88
CA TYR A 253 11.45 3.79 -5.44
C TYR A 253 12.94 3.72 -5.16
N SER A 254 13.30 3.39 -3.91
CA SER A 254 14.70 3.25 -3.49
C SER A 254 15.39 2.16 -4.30
N ALA A 255 14.81 0.95 -4.36
CA ALA A 255 15.32 -0.16 -5.16
C ALA A 255 15.49 0.21 -6.65
N SER A 256 14.49 0.88 -7.23
CA SER A 256 14.52 1.32 -8.63
C SER A 256 15.62 2.36 -8.88
N PHE A 257 15.79 3.31 -7.96
CA PHE A 257 16.86 4.31 -8.02
C PHE A 257 18.24 3.65 -8.01
N TRP A 258 18.48 2.70 -7.10
CA TRP A 258 19.75 1.96 -7.02
C TRP A 258 20.02 1.15 -8.29
N LYS A 259 19.01 0.48 -8.84
CA LYS A 259 19.12 -0.27 -10.10
C LYS A 259 19.46 0.63 -11.29
N ILE A 260 18.82 1.80 -11.37
CA ILE A 260 19.14 2.81 -12.40
C ILE A 260 20.59 3.30 -12.23
N ARG A 261 21.03 3.54 -10.99
CA ARG A 261 22.38 3.99 -10.66
C ARG A 261 23.45 2.96 -11.09
N ASP A 262 23.21 1.68 -10.85
CA ASP A 262 24.07 0.56 -11.25
C ASP A 262 24.12 0.38 -12.79
N LEU A 263 22.94 0.37 -13.44
CA LEU A 263 22.84 0.33 -14.91
C LEU A 263 23.59 1.48 -15.59
N LEU A 264 23.55 2.67 -14.98
CA LEU A 264 24.25 3.85 -15.46
C LEU A 264 25.75 3.88 -15.07
N ARG A 265 26.24 2.87 -14.35
CA ARG A 265 27.64 2.74 -13.87
C ARG A 265 28.16 4.05 -13.30
N LEU A 266 27.37 4.68 -12.43
CA LEU A 266 27.76 5.96 -11.82
C LEU A 266 28.97 5.81 -10.88
N ASP A 267 29.30 4.57 -10.47
CA ASP A 267 30.46 4.24 -9.63
C ASP A 267 31.68 3.69 -10.44
N GLY A 268 31.62 3.68 -11.78
CA GLY A 268 32.69 3.19 -12.66
C GLY A 268 33.65 4.28 -13.13
N ARG A 269 34.97 4.03 -13.01
CA ARG A 269 36.09 4.89 -13.47
C ARG A 269 35.84 5.49 -14.85
N GLU A 270 36.28 6.74 -14.99
CA GLU A 270 36.38 7.48 -16.25
C GLU A 270 37.09 6.62 -17.30
N ASP A 271 36.34 6.09 -18.26
CA ASP A 271 36.62 6.23 -19.68
C ASP A 271 35.64 5.39 -20.52
N GLU A 272 35.34 5.94 -21.69
CA GLU A 272 34.56 5.40 -22.80
C GLU A 272 33.03 5.54 -22.82
N LYS A 273 32.59 6.00 -24.01
CA LYS A 273 31.23 6.08 -24.60
C LYS A 273 30.57 7.45 -24.59
N ARG A 274 30.76 8.15 -25.72
CA ARG A 274 30.18 9.46 -26.09
C ARG A 274 28.64 9.51 -26.11
N GLY A 275 27.95 8.37 -26.20
CA GLY A 275 26.48 8.31 -26.29
C GLY A 275 25.72 8.58 -24.98
N LEU A 276 26.38 8.46 -23.81
CA LEU A 276 25.71 8.53 -22.50
C LEU A 276 25.82 9.89 -21.80
N ARG A 277 26.31 10.95 -22.46
CA ARG A 277 26.55 12.26 -21.82
C ARG A 277 25.27 13.01 -21.41
N LEU A 278 24.16 12.83 -22.12
CA LEU A 278 22.89 13.49 -21.77
C LEU A 278 22.24 12.86 -20.52
N LEU A 279 22.25 11.53 -20.42
CA LEU A 279 21.75 10.81 -19.24
C LEU A 279 22.67 10.96 -18.02
N ARG A 280 24.01 10.97 -18.22
CA ARG A 280 24.98 11.28 -17.14
C ARG A 280 24.87 12.71 -16.63
N ARG A 281 24.48 13.70 -17.45
CA ARG A 281 24.25 15.08 -16.97
C ARG A 281 23.01 15.21 -16.08
N GLY A 282 22.01 14.36 -16.28
CA GLY A 282 20.81 14.30 -15.43
C GLY A 282 21.01 13.53 -14.12
N PHE A 283 21.71 12.39 -14.18
CA PHE A 283 21.81 11.46 -13.04
C PHE A 283 23.19 11.41 -12.35
N GLY A 284 24.28 11.79 -13.03
CA GLY A 284 25.65 11.65 -12.54
C GLY A 284 26.13 12.69 -11.52
N ARG A 285 25.21 13.40 -10.88
CA ARG A 285 25.50 14.32 -9.76
C ARG A 285 24.55 14.10 -8.57
N ILE A 286 23.95 12.92 -8.48
CA ILE A 286 23.09 12.51 -7.35
C ILE A 286 23.97 11.59 -6.49
N GLY A 287 24.86 12.20 -5.73
CA GLY A 287 25.85 11.50 -4.94
C GLY A 287 26.67 12.51 -4.16
N ARG A 288 26.32 12.61 -2.87
CA ARG A 288 26.91 13.47 -1.83
C ARG A 288 26.61 14.96 -2.03
N ASP A 289 26.14 15.55 -0.94
CA ASP A 289 25.75 16.94 -0.74
C ASP A 289 24.45 17.37 -1.43
N VAL A 290 23.52 17.85 -0.61
CA VAL A 290 22.26 18.51 -0.99
C VAL A 290 22.57 19.58 -2.05
N PRO A 291 22.15 19.39 -3.32
CA PRO A 291 20.94 20.04 -3.81
C PRO A 291 20.23 19.19 -4.89
N VAL A 292 19.36 18.27 -4.46
CA VAL A 292 18.40 17.59 -5.35
C VAL A 292 17.34 18.59 -5.81
N LEU A 293 16.87 19.44 -4.89
CA LEU A 293 15.84 20.44 -5.11
C LEU A 293 16.15 21.38 -6.29
N GLU A 294 17.35 21.95 -6.34
CA GLU A 294 17.76 22.89 -7.40
C GLU A 294 17.95 22.21 -8.78
N LYS A 295 18.17 20.89 -8.80
CA LYS A 295 18.28 20.08 -10.03
C LYS A 295 16.92 19.58 -10.49
N THR A 296 16.04 19.18 -9.58
CA THR A 296 14.63 18.87 -9.86
C THR A 296 13.93 20.12 -10.38
N LEU A 297 14.17 21.28 -9.77
CA LEU A 297 13.74 22.60 -10.25
C LEU A 297 14.24 22.91 -11.65
N ARG A 298 15.53 22.67 -11.94
CA ARG A 298 16.07 22.83 -13.31
C ARG A 298 15.49 21.82 -14.30
N GLY A 299 15.22 20.59 -13.87
CA GLY A 299 14.55 19.55 -14.67
C GLY A 299 13.14 19.97 -15.04
N VAL A 300 12.33 20.37 -14.06
CA VAL A 300 10.96 20.86 -14.23
C VAL A 300 10.93 22.16 -15.07
N ARG A 301 11.89 23.07 -14.87
CA ARG A 301 12.08 24.28 -15.72
C ARG A 301 12.51 23.93 -17.16
N SER A 302 13.28 22.87 -17.36
CA SER A 302 13.76 22.43 -18.68
C SER A 302 12.69 21.74 -19.54
N VAL A 303 11.68 21.16 -18.90
CA VAL A 303 10.55 20.49 -19.59
C VAL A 303 9.52 21.53 -20.11
N ALA A 304 9.49 22.75 -19.56
CA ALA A 304 8.56 23.81 -19.97
C ALA A 304 9.19 25.23 -19.99
N PRO A 305 10.18 25.52 -20.87
CA PRO A 305 11.01 26.74 -20.81
C PRO A 305 10.31 28.06 -21.23
N GLY A 306 8.97 28.09 -21.36
CA GLY A 306 8.21 29.26 -21.81
C GLY A 306 6.90 29.52 -21.07
N LEU A 307 6.60 28.76 -20.02
CA LEU A 307 5.37 28.90 -19.22
C LEU A 307 5.58 29.59 -17.86
N TYR A 308 6.83 29.82 -17.46
CA TYR A 308 7.20 30.55 -16.24
C TYR A 308 7.27 32.06 -16.53
N ARG A 309 6.13 32.76 -16.55
CA ARG A 309 6.14 34.23 -16.53
C ARG A 309 6.33 34.72 -15.10
N ALA A 310 7.37 35.53 -14.88
CA ALA A 310 7.53 36.28 -13.65
C ALA A 310 6.32 37.22 -13.45
N GLY A 311 5.61 37.07 -12.32
CA GLY A 311 4.50 37.94 -11.93
C GLY A 311 3.09 37.35 -11.90
N ASP A 312 2.91 36.03 -12.07
CA ASP A 312 1.62 35.38 -11.78
C ASP A 312 1.43 35.27 -10.25
N PRO A 313 0.32 35.77 -9.65
CA PRO A 313 0.01 35.56 -8.23
C PRO A 313 -0.09 34.08 -7.83
N ARG A 314 -0.19 33.17 -8.81
CA ARG A 314 -0.25 31.72 -8.67
C ARG A 314 1.11 31.03 -8.90
N GLY A 315 2.23 31.73 -8.69
CA GLY A 315 3.57 31.12 -8.66
C GLY A 315 3.66 29.92 -7.72
N PRO A 316 4.58 28.97 -7.95
CA PRO A 316 4.50 27.62 -7.38
C PRO A 316 4.65 27.59 -5.85
N ARG A 317 3.55 27.29 -5.15
CA ARG A 317 3.51 27.04 -3.69
C ARG A 317 4.40 25.84 -3.28
N TRP A 318 4.71 24.93 -4.20
CA TRP A 318 5.53 23.75 -3.94
C TRP A 318 7.01 24.06 -3.63
N GLU A 319 7.60 25.14 -4.18
CA GLU A 319 9.00 25.52 -3.90
C GLU A 319 9.18 25.84 -2.41
N SER A 320 8.29 26.65 -1.85
CA SER A 320 8.25 26.95 -0.41
C SER A 320 7.91 25.74 0.45
N LEU A 321 7.05 24.83 -0.02
CA LEU A 321 6.72 23.60 0.71
C LEU A 321 7.91 22.62 0.74
N LEU A 322 8.62 22.45 -0.37
CA LEU A 322 9.85 21.66 -0.41
C LEU A 322 10.94 22.27 0.45
N GLU A 323 11.13 23.59 0.41
CA GLU A 323 12.10 24.28 1.26
C GLU A 323 11.76 24.16 2.75
N CYS A 324 10.47 24.22 3.14
CA CYS A 324 10.05 23.99 4.52
C CYS A 324 10.22 22.54 4.95
N GLU A 325 9.69 21.57 4.19
CA GLU A 325 9.68 20.16 4.57
C GLU A 325 11.09 19.54 4.48
N ILE A 326 11.79 19.71 3.35
CA ILE A 326 13.16 19.22 3.19
C ILE A 326 14.13 20.04 4.06
N GLY A 327 13.91 21.35 4.20
CA GLY A 327 14.72 22.19 5.09
C GLY A 327 14.61 21.74 6.55
N SER A 328 13.43 21.33 7.00
CA SER A 328 13.24 20.78 8.36
C SER A 328 13.95 19.44 8.56
N LEU A 329 13.97 18.57 7.54
CA LEU A 329 14.65 17.26 7.56
C LEU A 329 16.18 17.38 7.49
N VAL A 330 16.69 18.42 6.83
CA VAL A 330 18.14 18.68 6.67
C VAL A 330 18.71 19.48 7.85
N ALA A 331 17.88 20.21 8.59
CA ALA A 331 18.31 21.05 9.71
C ALA A 331 18.65 20.27 11.01
N ASP A 332 18.22 19.01 11.16
CA ASP A 332 18.55 18.18 12.33
C ASP A 332 19.99 17.62 12.21
N PRO A 333 20.88 17.82 13.22
CA PRO A 333 22.24 17.27 13.22
C PRO A 333 22.32 15.74 13.08
N ARG A 334 21.24 15.01 13.40
CA ARG A 334 21.12 13.54 13.28
C ARG A 334 20.54 13.09 11.93
N GLY A 335 20.16 14.03 11.06
CA GLY A 335 19.63 13.78 9.71
C GLY A 335 18.29 13.03 9.70
N ILE A 336 17.97 12.40 8.56
CA ILE A 336 16.70 11.66 8.33
C ILE A 336 16.44 10.57 9.39
N ASN A 337 17.50 10.04 10.01
CA ASN A 337 17.40 8.98 11.02
C ASN A 337 16.91 9.46 12.40
N ALA A 338 16.79 10.78 12.60
CA ALA A 338 16.26 11.37 13.83
C ALA A 338 14.73 11.37 13.87
N VAL A 339 14.09 11.30 12.70
CA VAL A 339 12.64 11.34 12.54
C VAL A 339 12.10 9.93 12.67
N ASP A 340 10.97 9.80 13.36
CA ASP A 340 10.21 8.55 13.40
C ASP A 340 9.89 8.05 11.98
N VAL A 341 10.00 6.74 11.75
CA VAL A 341 9.88 6.16 10.42
C VAL A 341 8.49 6.38 9.82
N THR A 342 7.43 6.27 10.62
CA THR A 342 6.05 6.47 10.15
C THR A 342 5.84 7.93 9.73
N GLU A 343 6.36 8.87 10.50
CA GLU A 343 6.29 10.29 10.18
C GLU A 343 7.12 10.64 8.93
N LEU A 344 8.33 10.10 8.81
CA LEU A 344 9.18 10.27 7.63
C LEU A 344 8.47 9.78 6.36
N ASN A 345 7.88 8.58 6.43
CA ASN A 345 7.14 7.97 5.34
C ASN A 345 5.94 8.85 4.92
N ARG A 346 5.17 9.37 5.89
CA ARG A 346 4.05 10.28 5.63
C ARG A 346 4.51 11.57 4.95
N ARG A 347 5.58 12.21 5.44
CA ARG A 347 6.11 13.46 4.85
C ARG A 347 6.60 13.25 3.42
N LEU A 348 7.33 12.17 3.17
CA LEU A 348 7.81 11.82 1.83
C LEU A 348 6.65 11.65 0.85
N PHE A 349 5.58 10.97 1.28
CA PHE A 349 4.37 10.81 0.49
C PHE A 349 3.71 12.15 0.17
N VAL A 350 3.41 12.96 1.18
CA VAL A 350 2.72 14.27 1.00
C VAL A 350 3.50 15.18 0.06
N VAL A 351 4.82 15.25 0.23
CA VAL A 351 5.68 16.06 -0.62
C VAL A 351 5.69 15.55 -2.06
N ALA A 352 5.83 14.24 -2.26
CA ALA A 352 5.84 13.64 -3.59
C ALA A 352 4.51 13.83 -4.32
N GLN A 353 3.38 13.65 -3.62
CA GLN A 353 2.05 13.79 -4.19
C GLN A 353 1.71 15.23 -4.54
N ARG A 354 1.96 16.19 -3.63
CA ARG A 354 1.72 17.61 -3.96
C ARG A 354 2.49 18.06 -5.19
N LEU A 355 3.75 17.61 -5.34
CA LEU A 355 4.53 17.89 -6.53
C LEU A 355 3.93 17.23 -7.78
N ALA A 356 3.50 15.96 -7.68
CA ALA A 356 2.86 15.22 -8.76
C ALA A 356 1.56 15.93 -9.20
N ASP A 357 0.69 16.26 -8.26
CA ASP A 357 -0.61 16.88 -8.49
C ASP A 357 -0.50 18.27 -9.10
N GLU A 358 0.45 19.10 -8.65
CA GLU A 358 0.67 20.42 -9.23
C GLU A 358 1.17 20.33 -10.69
N VAL A 359 2.11 19.42 -10.98
CA VAL A 359 2.60 19.19 -12.35
C VAL A 359 1.48 18.60 -13.23
N MET A 360 0.76 17.61 -12.71
CA MET A 360 -0.34 16.95 -13.39
C MET A 360 -1.47 17.93 -13.71
N GLY A 361 -1.93 18.69 -12.70
CA GLY A 361 -3.01 19.65 -12.83
C GLY A 361 -2.69 20.79 -13.79
N MET A 362 -1.45 21.26 -13.83
CA MET A 362 -0.99 22.26 -14.80
C MET A 362 -1.13 21.74 -16.24
N HIS A 363 -0.65 20.53 -16.51
CA HIS A 363 -0.70 19.95 -17.85
C HIS A 363 -2.10 19.48 -18.26
N LEU A 364 -2.90 18.98 -17.32
CA LEU A 364 -4.30 18.58 -17.56
C LEU A 364 -5.18 19.79 -17.83
N THR A 365 -5.08 20.85 -17.03
CA THR A 365 -5.83 22.10 -17.28
C THR A 365 -5.54 22.64 -18.67
N ALA A 366 -4.27 22.63 -19.08
CA ALA A 366 -3.87 23.12 -20.41
C ALA A 366 -4.39 22.23 -21.57
N LEU A 367 -4.73 20.97 -21.30
CA LEU A 367 -5.35 20.04 -22.28
C LEU A 367 -6.89 20.12 -22.29
N LEU A 368 -7.50 20.40 -21.13
CA LEU A 368 -8.95 20.32 -20.94
C LEU A 368 -9.67 21.68 -21.11
N ASP A 369 -8.98 22.79 -20.84
CA ASP A 369 -9.53 24.13 -20.98
C ASP A 369 -9.55 24.55 -22.48
N PRO A 370 -10.75 24.72 -23.09
CA PRO A 370 -10.86 25.10 -24.49
C PRO A 370 -10.36 26.53 -24.78
N THR A 371 -10.20 27.37 -23.76
CA THR A 371 -9.68 28.74 -23.91
C THR A 371 -8.16 28.76 -24.14
N VAL A 372 -7.46 27.71 -23.68
CA VAL A 372 -6.01 27.58 -23.82
C VAL A 372 -5.68 27.03 -25.21
N ARG A 373 -5.22 27.92 -26.11
CA ARG A 373 -4.76 27.50 -27.45
C ARG A 373 -3.38 26.85 -27.38
N GLN A 374 -3.32 25.55 -27.63
CA GLN A 374 -2.07 24.81 -27.71
C GLN A 374 -1.71 24.40 -29.15
N THR A 375 -0.42 24.53 -29.50
CA THR A 375 0.13 23.90 -30.70
C THR A 375 0.12 22.37 -30.57
N PHE A 376 0.22 21.64 -31.69
CA PHE A 376 0.31 20.17 -31.65
C PHE A 376 1.48 19.68 -30.78
N ARG A 377 2.65 20.32 -30.87
CA ARG A 377 3.82 19.99 -30.06
C ARG A 377 3.57 20.17 -28.57
N GLN A 378 2.91 21.26 -28.15
CA GLN A 378 2.57 21.53 -26.76
C GLN A 378 1.55 20.53 -26.19
N ARG A 379 0.60 20.08 -27.02
CA ARG A 379 -0.34 19.00 -26.64
C ARG A 379 0.40 17.69 -26.38
N VAL A 380 1.31 17.30 -27.28
CA VAL A 380 2.13 16.10 -27.09
C VAL A 380 3.00 16.21 -25.83
N GLN A 381 3.63 17.37 -25.60
CA GLN A 381 4.42 17.61 -24.39
C GLN A 381 3.60 17.51 -23.10
N SER A 382 2.40 18.12 -23.07
CA SER A 382 1.52 18.06 -21.90
C SER A 382 1.04 16.64 -21.65
N LEU A 383 0.69 15.90 -22.70
CA LEU A 383 0.31 14.49 -22.59
C LEU A 383 1.48 13.61 -22.11
N SER A 384 2.71 13.87 -22.58
CA SER A 384 3.90 13.17 -22.11
C SER A 384 4.19 13.46 -20.64
N ALA A 385 4.04 14.72 -20.20
CA ALA A 385 4.24 15.08 -18.81
C ALA A 385 3.23 14.40 -17.88
N VAL A 386 1.94 14.41 -18.24
CA VAL A 386 0.87 13.64 -17.57
C VAL A 386 1.23 12.16 -17.50
N GLY A 387 1.65 11.58 -18.62
CA GLY A 387 2.05 10.17 -18.68
C GLY A 387 3.28 9.84 -17.82
N MET A 388 4.25 10.75 -17.72
CA MET A 388 5.43 10.57 -16.87
C MET A 388 5.10 10.64 -15.39
N VAL A 389 4.23 11.56 -14.96
CA VAL A 389 3.78 11.62 -13.56
C VAL A 389 3.00 10.36 -13.20
N ALA A 390 2.04 9.96 -14.05
CA ALA A 390 1.29 8.71 -13.84
C ALA A 390 2.20 7.46 -13.82
N PHE A 391 3.28 7.46 -14.61
CA PHE A 391 4.29 6.40 -14.57
C PHE A 391 5.06 6.40 -13.24
N LEU A 392 5.42 7.58 -12.74
CA LEU A 392 6.10 7.69 -11.45
C LEU A 392 5.20 7.21 -10.32
N GLU A 393 3.87 7.36 -10.38
CA GLU A 393 2.94 6.88 -9.34
C GLU A 393 2.73 5.35 -9.30
N ILE A 394 3.15 4.60 -10.33
CA ILE A 394 2.94 3.14 -10.43
C ILE A 394 3.36 2.37 -9.18
N PRO A 395 4.49 2.66 -8.50
CA PRO A 395 4.86 1.98 -7.26
C PRO A 395 3.80 2.09 -6.15
N TYR A 396 3.07 3.20 -6.04
CA TYR A 396 1.97 3.32 -5.08
C TYR A 396 0.80 2.41 -5.46
N TYR A 397 0.39 2.41 -6.73
CA TYR A 397 -0.66 1.51 -7.22
C TYR A 397 -0.32 0.05 -6.99
N PHE A 398 0.94 -0.34 -7.25
CA PHE A 398 1.41 -1.68 -6.98
C PHE A 398 1.38 -1.99 -5.47
N ALA A 399 1.89 -1.07 -4.63
CA ALA A 399 1.95 -1.28 -3.19
C ALA A 399 0.56 -1.49 -2.57
N TRP A 400 -0.42 -0.67 -2.94
CA TRP A 400 -1.82 -0.83 -2.51
C TRP A 400 -2.40 -2.17 -2.93
N SER A 401 -2.25 -2.52 -4.22
CA SER A 401 -2.79 -3.78 -4.74
C SER A 401 -2.12 -5.00 -4.13
N PHE A 402 -0.82 -4.92 -3.83
CA PHE A 402 -0.08 -6.00 -3.22
C PHE A 402 -0.46 -6.20 -1.75
N GLN A 403 -0.53 -5.12 -0.96
CA GLN A 403 -0.83 -5.20 0.47
C GLN A 403 -2.29 -5.55 0.77
N SER A 404 -3.21 -5.15 -0.10
CA SER A 404 -4.64 -5.46 0.05
C SER A 404 -5.05 -6.82 -0.54
N ARG A 405 -4.16 -7.48 -1.32
CA ARG A 405 -4.46 -8.73 -2.02
C ARG A 405 -4.99 -9.83 -1.10
N ASP A 406 -4.43 -9.92 0.10
CA ASP A 406 -4.68 -11.04 1.02
C ASP A 406 -5.90 -10.79 1.93
N ARG A 407 -6.66 -9.70 1.75
CA ARG A 407 -7.84 -9.35 2.59
C ARG A 407 -8.85 -10.50 2.72
N ALA A 408 -9.22 -11.15 1.62
CA ALA A 408 -10.17 -12.26 1.64
C ALA A 408 -9.62 -13.48 2.41
N LEU A 409 -8.32 -13.74 2.29
CA LEU A 409 -7.66 -14.79 3.05
C LEU A 409 -7.64 -14.45 4.55
N LEU A 410 -7.29 -13.22 4.91
CA LEU A 410 -7.29 -12.76 6.31
C LEU A 410 -8.67 -12.88 6.93
N GLU A 411 -9.75 -12.58 6.20
CA GLU A 411 -11.12 -12.78 6.69
C GLU A 411 -11.46 -14.26 6.90
N THR A 412 -11.03 -15.12 5.96
CA THR A 412 -11.20 -16.59 6.09
C THR A 412 -10.47 -17.11 7.34
N LEU A 413 -9.25 -16.63 7.57
CA LEU A 413 -8.45 -16.98 8.75
C LEU A 413 -9.08 -16.45 10.04
N ARG A 414 -9.58 -15.21 10.02
CA ARG A 414 -10.29 -14.61 11.17
C ARG A 414 -11.49 -15.45 11.57
N THR A 415 -12.35 -15.79 10.61
CA THR A 415 -13.50 -16.67 10.84
C THR A 415 -13.05 -18.02 11.40
N HIS A 416 -12.03 -18.65 10.81
CA HIS A 416 -11.57 -19.98 11.22
C HIS A 416 -10.99 -20.02 12.65
N PHE A 417 -10.15 -19.05 13.00
CA PHE A 417 -9.43 -19.07 14.29
C PHE A 417 -10.15 -18.32 15.41
N LEU A 418 -10.88 -17.25 15.10
CA LEU A 418 -11.54 -16.42 16.11
C LEU A 418 -13.05 -16.68 16.19
N GLY A 419 -13.65 -17.38 15.22
CA GLY A 419 -15.11 -17.59 15.15
C GLY A 419 -15.91 -16.31 14.91
N GLU A 420 -15.23 -15.21 14.60
CA GLU A 420 -15.84 -13.91 14.34
C GLU A 420 -16.29 -13.85 12.88
N HIS A 421 -17.60 -13.72 12.67
CA HIS A 421 -18.22 -13.56 11.35
C HIS A 421 -18.66 -12.12 11.17
N GLY A 422 -18.08 -11.39 10.21
CA GLY A 422 -18.68 -10.14 9.72
C GLY A 422 -18.91 -9.04 10.76
N ASP A 423 -18.28 -9.12 11.93
CA ASP A 423 -18.49 -8.20 13.06
C ASP A 423 -17.78 -6.85 12.89
N ARG A 424 -17.19 -6.60 11.70
CA ARG A 424 -16.73 -5.27 11.32
C ARG A 424 -17.91 -4.50 10.76
N ARG A 425 -18.30 -3.45 11.50
CA ARG A 425 -19.14 -2.36 11.00
C ARG A 425 -18.68 -1.99 9.59
N GLU A 426 -19.55 -2.13 8.60
CA GLU A 426 -19.19 -1.85 7.22
C GLU A 426 -18.92 -0.34 7.09
N LYS A 427 -17.69 0.01 6.70
CA LYS A 427 -17.29 1.39 6.44
C LYS A 427 -17.28 1.63 4.93
N ILE A 428 -18.24 2.41 4.44
CA ILE A 428 -18.52 2.54 3.00
C ILE A 428 -18.10 3.94 2.52
N ALA A 429 -17.25 3.98 1.50
CA ALA A 429 -16.88 5.23 0.84
C ALA A 429 -17.79 5.49 -0.34
N VAL A 430 -18.50 6.62 -0.32
CA VAL A 430 -19.47 6.98 -1.37
C VAL A 430 -18.87 8.09 -2.23
N LEU A 431 -18.36 7.76 -3.42
CA LEU A 431 -17.82 8.75 -4.36
C LEU A 431 -18.93 9.28 -5.24
N CYS A 432 -19.28 10.56 -5.05
CA CYS A 432 -20.41 11.17 -5.73
C CYS A 432 -20.04 12.22 -6.77
N ALA A 433 -20.89 12.32 -7.79
CA ALA A 433 -20.83 13.42 -8.76
C ALA A 433 -21.39 14.75 -8.24
N ALA A 434 -22.16 14.73 -7.15
CA ALA A 434 -22.79 15.91 -6.59
C ALA A 434 -21.75 16.90 -6.04
N ALA A 435 -22.04 18.20 -6.22
CA ALA A 435 -21.24 19.26 -5.61
C ALA A 435 -21.35 19.21 -4.08
N PRO A 436 -20.31 19.62 -3.33
CA PRO A 436 -20.34 19.63 -1.86
C PRO A 436 -21.53 20.42 -1.29
N SER A 437 -21.91 21.52 -1.94
CA SER A 437 -23.06 22.36 -1.58
C SER A 437 -24.43 21.66 -1.71
N ALA A 438 -24.53 20.57 -2.47
CA ALA A 438 -25.74 19.77 -2.60
C ALA A 438 -25.85 18.71 -1.50
N VAL A 439 -24.83 18.56 -0.64
CA VAL A 439 -24.76 17.61 0.47
C VAL A 439 -25.40 18.21 1.73
N GLY A 440 -26.71 18.45 1.67
CA GLY A 440 -27.50 18.86 2.84
C GLY A 440 -27.91 17.67 3.72
N PRO A 441 -28.41 17.90 4.96
CA PRO A 441 -29.00 16.84 5.78
C PRO A 441 -30.27 16.32 5.08
N GLY A 442 -30.15 15.18 4.39
CA GLY A 442 -31.18 14.60 3.53
C GLY A 442 -30.78 14.40 2.06
N ALA A 443 -29.61 14.91 1.64
CA ALA A 443 -29.03 14.62 0.35
C ALA A 443 -28.34 13.25 0.36
N THR A 444 -29.13 12.20 0.24
CA THR A 444 -28.58 10.88 -0.02
C THR A 444 -28.20 10.82 -1.50
N CYS A 445 -26.90 10.75 -1.81
CA CYS A 445 -26.50 9.97 -2.99
C CYS A 445 -27.19 8.63 -2.81
N ALA A 446 -28.07 8.26 -3.74
CA ALA A 446 -29.09 7.25 -3.54
C ALA A 446 -28.50 5.89 -3.15
N LEU A 447 -28.20 5.70 -1.86
CA LEU A 447 -27.94 4.39 -1.27
C LEU A 447 -29.18 3.54 -1.56
N PRO A 448 -29.04 2.25 -1.87
CA PRO A 448 -30.17 1.42 -2.27
C PRO A 448 -31.33 1.49 -1.24
N PRO A 449 -32.56 1.86 -1.63
CA PRO A 449 -33.72 1.76 -0.75
C PRO A 449 -33.96 0.30 -0.30
N GLY A 450 -33.64 0.02 0.95
CA GLY A 450 -33.53 -1.33 1.54
C GLY A 450 -32.30 -1.47 2.44
N GLU A 451 -31.24 -0.71 2.12
CA GLU A 451 -30.04 -0.52 2.95
C GLU A 451 -30.13 0.74 3.82
N ALA A 452 -30.93 1.73 3.40
CA ALA A 452 -31.31 2.89 4.22
C ALA A 452 -32.11 2.52 5.50
N ALA A 453 -32.56 1.27 5.63
CA ALA A 453 -33.22 0.75 6.83
C ALA A 453 -32.27 0.01 7.81
N ARG A 454 -30.98 -0.15 7.46
CA ARG A 454 -29.93 -0.76 8.31
C ARG A 454 -28.88 0.27 8.76
N VAL A 455 -29.30 1.52 8.96
CA VAL A 455 -28.43 2.66 9.32
C VAL A 455 -27.76 2.48 10.69
N ASP A 456 -28.26 1.60 11.54
CA ASP A 456 -27.66 1.38 12.87
C ASP A 456 -26.30 0.66 12.85
N ASP A 457 -25.89 0.01 11.75
CA ASP A 457 -24.68 -0.84 11.71
C ASP A 457 -23.69 -0.53 10.55
N ARG A 458 -23.83 0.64 9.89
CA ARG A 458 -22.96 1.06 8.78
C ARG A 458 -22.44 2.47 8.99
N ASP A 459 -21.16 2.68 8.65
CA ASP A 459 -20.49 3.98 8.72
C ASP A 459 -20.18 4.44 7.28
N ALA A 460 -21.00 5.33 6.73
CA ALA A 460 -20.87 5.80 5.35
C ALA A 460 -20.27 7.22 5.31
N THR A 461 -19.19 7.39 4.55
CA THR A 461 -18.54 8.68 4.35
C THR A 461 -18.68 9.12 2.91
N LEU A 462 -19.15 10.34 2.70
CA LEU A 462 -19.28 10.91 1.37
C LEU A 462 -17.95 11.50 0.90
N ILE A 463 -17.54 11.16 -0.31
CA ILE A 463 -16.33 11.68 -0.96
C ILE A 463 -16.74 12.52 -2.17
N THR A 464 -16.42 13.81 -2.11
CA THR A 464 -16.70 14.80 -3.14
C THR A 464 -15.41 15.36 -3.73
N CYS A 465 -15.52 16.06 -4.86
CA CYS A 465 -14.35 16.71 -5.47
C CYS A 465 -14.74 18.05 -6.08
N SER A 466 -14.18 19.12 -5.52
CA SER A 466 -14.41 20.51 -5.93
C SER A 466 -13.16 21.16 -6.52
N VAL A 467 -13.30 22.36 -7.10
CA VAL A 467 -12.20 23.08 -7.74
C VAL A 467 -11.21 23.66 -6.73
N ASP A 468 -11.72 24.26 -5.65
CA ASP A 468 -10.92 25.02 -4.69
C ASP A 468 -10.85 24.39 -3.29
N GLY A 469 -11.54 23.26 -3.06
CA GLY A 469 -11.69 22.65 -1.74
C GLY A 469 -12.76 23.40 -0.94
N GLU A 470 -13.93 22.80 -0.75
CA GLU A 470 -15.04 23.41 -0.02
C GLU A 470 -15.16 22.82 1.40
N PRO A 471 -15.53 23.63 2.41
CA PRO A 471 -15.83 23.10 3.73
C PRO A 471 -17.08 22.20 3.66
N VAL A 472 -16.92 20.97 4.10
CA VAL A 472 -17.95 19.93 4.09
C VAL A 472 -18.37 19.53 5.52
N PRO A 473 -19.59 18.99 5.70
CA PRO A 473 -20.03 18.44 7.00
C PRO A 473 -19.14 17.30 7.50
N ASP A 474 -19.20 16.99 8.80
CA ASP A 474 -18.34 15.98 9.48
C ASP A 474 -18.38 14.56 8.85
N HIS A 475 -19.42 14.21 8.09
CA HIS A 475 -19.59 12.91 7.42
C HIS A 475 -19.21 12.92 5.93
N ALA A 476 -18.55 13.99 5.48
CA ALA A 476 -18.13 14.19 4.10
C ALA A 476 -16.68 14.68 4.04
N VAL A 477 -15.98 14.31 2.97
CA VAL A 477 -14.63 14.77 2.65
C VAL A 477 -14.63 15.29 1.22
N ASP A 478 -14.05 16.47 1.03
CA ASP A 478 -13.88 17.07 -0.29
C ASP A 478 -12.40 17.06 -0.69
N PHE A 479 -12.13 16.56 -1.88
CA PHE A 479 -10.81 16.55 -2.47
C PHE A 479 -10.69 17.62 -3.55
N ARG A 480 -9.54 18.28 -3.60
CA ARG A 480 -9.28 19.29 -4.64
C ARG A 480 -9.07 18.61 -5.99
N ALA A 481 -9.81 19.04 -7.02
CA ALA A 481 -9.66 18.54 -8.37
C ALA A 481 -8.29 18.90 -8.96
N LEU A 482 -7.65 17.94 -9.64
CA LEU A 482 -6.41 18.17 -10.40
C LEU A 482 -6.65 19.11 -11.57
N ALA A 483 -7.79 18.93 -12.25
CA ALA A 483 -8.23 19.78 -13.34
C ALA A 483 -9.74 19.71 -13.48
N TRP A 484 -10.33 20.71 -14.12
CA TRP A 484 -11.76 20.79 -14.36
C TRP A 484 -12.05 21.49 -15.68
N ARG A 485 -13.29 21.33 -16.17
CA ARG A 485 -13.78 22.00 -17.37
C ARG A 485 -15.06 22.75 -17.06
N PRO A 486 -15.20 24.04 -17.42
CA PRO A 486 -16.44 24.79 -17.20
C PRO A 486 -17.62 24.22 -17.99
N SER A 487 -18.81 24.28 -17.40
CA SER A 487 -20.07 24.03 -18.09
C SER A 487 -20.31 25.09 -19.17
N PRO A 488 -20.86 24.73 -20.35
CA PRO A 488 -21.28 25.71 -21.35
C PRO A 488 -22.30 26.71 -20.81
N ASP A 489 -23.09 26.30 -19.80
CA ASP A 489 -24.21 27.05 -19.25
C ASP A 489 -23.80 27.95 -18.06
N GLY A 490 -22.54 27.90 -17.62
CA GLY A 490 -22.00 28.76 -16.55
C GLY A 490 -22.20 28.23 -15.12
N ASP A 491 -23.02 27.20 -14.92
CA ASP A 491 -23.37 26.64 -13.60
C ASP A 491 -22.31 25.68 -13.01
N GLY A 492 -21.04 26.10 -13.00
CA GLY A 492 -19.94 25.32 -12.40
C GLY A 492 -19.24 24.33 -13.34
N PRO A 493 -18.46 23.37 -12.80
CA PRO A 493 -17.64 22.46 -13.61
C PRO A 493 -18.50 21.38 -14.30
N ARG A 494 -18.36 21.25 -15.61
CA ARG A 494 -18.94 20.15 -16.41
C ARG A 494 -18.32 18.80 -16.06
N TRP A 495 -17.01 18.82 -15.82
CA TRP A 495 -16.18 17.65 -15.53
C TRP A 495 -15.07 18.07 -14.58
N VAL A 496 -14.76 17.19 -13.63
CA VAL A 496 -13.62 17.30 -12.72
C VAL A 496 -12.76 16.05 -12.85
N VAL A 497 -11.46 16.20 -12.62
CA VAL A 497 -10.47 15.12 -12.55
C VAL A 497 -10.07 14.99 -11.08
N PRO A 498 -10.61 13.98 -10.35
CA PRO A 498 -10.26 13.80 -8.95
C PRO A 498 -8.82 13.25 -8.78
N PRO A 499 -8.16 13.56 -7.65
CA PRO A 499 -6.82 13.07 -7.34
C PRO A 499 -6.89 11.59 -6.91
N LEU A 500 -6.60 10.68 -7.84
CA LEU A 500 -6.70 9.23 -7.58
C LEU A 500 -5.81 8.80 -6.40
N VAL A 501 -4.57 9.27 -6.36
CA VAL A 501 -3.58 8.82 -5.37
C VAL A 501 -3.98 9.27 -3.96
N GLU A 502 -4.38 10.53 -3.78
CA GLU A 502 -4.87 11.03 -2.48
C GLU A 502 -6.13 10.31 -2.02
N ILE A 503 -7.08 10.03 -2.92
CA ILE A 503 -8.32 9.33 -2.57
C ILE A 503 -8.03 7.88 -2.14
N VAL A 504 -7.18 7.15 -2.87
CA VAL A 504 -6.84 5.76 -2.50
C VAL A 504 -6.11 5.71 -1.15
N ASP A 505 -5.20 6.66 -0.92
CA ASP A 505 -4.46 6.81 0.32
C ASP A 505 -5.39 7.03 1.53
N TYR A 506 -6.36 7.95 1.38
CA TYR A 506 -7.40 8.18 2.37
C TYR A 506 -8.26 6.94 2.63
N LEU A 507 -8.66 6.23 1.57
CA LEU A 507 -9.50 5.03 1.71
C LEU A 507 -8.79 3.91 2.48
N GLU A 508 -7.48 3.77 2.29
CA GLU A 508 -6.66 2.82 3.02
C GLU A 508 -6.46 3.23 4.49
N GLU A 509 -6.06 4.48 4.74
CA GLU A 509 -5.79 5.02 6.09
C GLU A 509 -7.02 4.93 6.99
N GLU A 510 -8.20 5.27 6.46
CA GLU A 510 -9.47 5.20 7.17
C GLU A 510 -10.04 3.77 7.26
N GLY A 511 -9.44 2.81 6.56
CA GLY A 511 -9.80 1.41 6.64
C GLY A 511 -11.17 1.07 6.06
N PHE A 512 -11.56 1.71 4.94
CA PHE A 512 -12.83 1.41 4.28
C PHE A 512 -12.93 -0.06 3.83
N THR A 513 -14.16 -0.58 3.85
CA THR A 513 -14.48 -1.99 3.54
C THR A 513 -15.25 -2.15 2.24
N ALA A 514 -15.85 -1.07 1.72
CA ALA A 514 -16.56 -1.07 0.44
C ALA A 514 -16.53 0.31 -0.21
N VAL A 515 -16.71 0.33 -1.53
CA VAL A 515 -16.84 1.57 -2.31
C VAL A 515 -18.19 1.59 -3.01
N HIS A 516 -18.85 2.74 -2.98
CA HIS A 516 -20.09 3.01 -3.68
C HIS A 516 -19.94 4.22 -4.61
N THR A 517 -20.56 4.20 -5.78
CA THR A 517 -20.55 5.32 -6.73
C THR A 517 -21.90 5.54 -7.41
N ASP A 518 -22.31 6.80 -7.51
CA ASP A 518 -23.47 7.22 -8.32
C ASP A 518 -23.07 7.78 -9.69
N SER A 519 -21.76 7.88 -9.93
CA SER A 519 -21.18 8.57 -11.07
C SER A 519 -20.59 7.58 -12.07
N THR A 520 -20.72 7.91 -13.35
CA THR A 520 -19.99 7.27 -14.46
C THR A 520 -18.89 8.17 -15.04
N ALA A 521 -18.65 9.32 -14.40
CA ALA A 521 -17.65 10.31 -14.81
C ALA A 521 -16.34 10.12 -14.01
N GLY A 522 -15.53 11.19 -13.86
CA GLY A 522 -14.23 11.14 -13.18
C GLY A 522 -14.28 10.48 -11.80
N GLN A 523 -15.28 10.84 -10.98
CA GLN A 523 -15.49 10.22 -9.66
C GLN A 523 -15.77 8.73 -9.73
N GLY A 524 -16.62 8.31 -10.67
CA GLY A 524 -16.89 6.88 -10.89
C GLY A 524 -15.65 6.11 -11.34
N LEU A 525 -14.84 6.69 -12.24
CA LEU A 525 -13.59 6.07 -12.69
C LEU A 525 -12.57 5.94 -11.56
N VAL A 526 -12.48 6.95 -10.69
CA VAL A 526 -11.64 6.90 -9.49
C VAL A 526 -12.17 5.88 -8.49
N ALA A 527 -13.49 5.81 -8.27
CA ALA A 527 -14.11 4.77 -7.43
C ALA A 527 -13.78 3.37 -7.94
N LEU A 528 -13.86 3.17 -9.26
CA LEU A 528 -13.49 1.91 -9.89
C LEU A 528 -12.01 1.61 -9.71
N ALA A 529 -11.12 2.56 -9.99
CA ALA A 529 -9.68 2.36 -9.82
C ALA A 529 -9.33 2.04 -8.37
N ALA A 530 -9.82 2.83 -7.42
CA ALA A 530 -9.59 2.65 -5.99
C ALA A 530 -10.09 1.30 -5.48
N ALA A 531 -11.32 0.91 -5.83
CA ALA A 531 -11.87 -0.39 -5.45
C ALA A 531 -11.02 -1.56 -5.99
N ARG A 532 -10.50 -1.46 -7.22
CA ARG A 532 -9.63 -2.50 -7.78
C ARG A 532 -8.22 -2.50 -7.19
N LEU A 533 -7.68 -1.33 -6.85
CA LEU A 533 -6.37 -1.22 -6.19
C LEU A 533 -6.41 -1.72 -4.76
N LEU A 534 -7.54 -1.57 -4.06
CA LEU A 534 -7.69 -2.00 -2.66
C LEU A 534 -8.42 -3.35 -2.49
N HIS A 535 -8.77 -4.01 -3.60
CA HIS A 535 -9.62 -5.21 -3.66
C HIS A 535 -10.91 -5.09 -2.83
N LEU A 536 -11.54 -3.92 -2.90
CA LEU A 536 -12.81 -3.64 -2.23
C LEU A 536 -14.00 -3.94 -3.16
N PRO A 537 -15.13 -4.39 -2.61
CA PRO A 537 -16.36 -4.53 -3.38
C PRO A 537 -16.82 -3.15 -3.85
N LEU A 538 -17.21 -3.09 -5.13
CA LEU A 538 -17.69 -1.86 -5.76
C LEU A 538 -19.16 -1.99 -6.15
N THR A 539 -19.98 -1.16 -5.52
CA THR A 539 -21.40 -1.04 -5.85
C THR A 539 -21.70 0.30 -6.50
N GLY A 540 -22.81 0.39 -7.23
CA GLY A 540 -23.23 1.68 -7.76
C GLY A 540 -24.68 1.75 -8.18
N VAL A 541 -25.13 2.98 -8.42
CA VAL A 541 -26.52 3.28 -8.77
C VAL A 541 -26.60 3.80 -10.19
N VAL A 542 -27.55 3.26 -10.94
CA VAL A 542 -27.81 3.68 -12.31
C VAL A 542 -28.84 4.79 -12.32
N GLN A 543 -28.41 5.99 -12.70
CA GLN A 543 -29.32 7.14 -12.83
C GLN A 543 -30.31 6.93 -13.98
N ALA A 544 -31.58 7.32 -13.80
CA ALA A 544 -32.63 7.11 -14.80
C ALA A 544 -32.34 7.75 -16.17
N GLY A 545 -31.55 8.84 -16.18
CA GLY A 545 -31.08 9.51 -17.39
C GLY A 545 -29.98 8.73 -18.14
N ASP A 546 -29.25 7.83 -17.48
CA ASP A 546 -28.03 7.24 -18.05
C ASP A 546 -28.29 6.18 -19.12
N LEU A 547 -29.46 5.57 -19.08
CA LEU A 547 -29.90 4.56 -20.05
C LEU A 547 -30.81 5.14 -21.14
N ARG A 548 -31.14 6.43 -21.08
CA ARG A 548 -31.96 7.06 -22.12
C ARG A 548 -31.19 7.10 -23.44
N PRO A 549 -31.79 6.66 -24.56
CA PRO A 549 -31.15 6.78 -25.87
C PRO A 549 -30.93 8.26 -26.19
N SER A 550 -29.71 8.61 -26.64
CA SER A 550 -29.38 9.99 -27.01
C SER A 550 -30.33 10.51 -28.09
N CYS A 551 -30.82 11.74 -27.96
CA CYS A 551 -31.66 12.39 -28.99
C CYS A 551 -30.94 12.60 -30.34
N ARG A 552 -29.62 12.37 -30.42
CA ARG A 552 -28.81 12.42 -31.64
C ARG A 552 -28.01 11.12 -31.86
N PRO A 553 -28.66 10.01 -32.27
CA PRO A 553 -28.02 8.69 -32.40
C PRO A 553 -26.90 8.60 -33.45
N ALA A 554 -26.82 9.57 -34.38
CA ALA A 554 -25.76 9.65 -35.39
C ALA A 554 -24.43 10.20 -34.84
N ASP A 555 -24.44 10.88 -33.68
CA ASP A 555 -23.24 11.45 -33.08
C ASP A 555 -22.31 10.33 -32.59
N ILE A 556 -21.06 10.36 -33.06
CA ILE A 556 -20.00 9.43 -32.65
C ILE A 556 -19.70 9.60 -31.16
N GLY A 557 -19.74 10.83 -30.65
CA GLY A 557 -19.49 11.13 -29.23
C GLY A 557 -20.53 10.48 -28.31
N ALA A 558 -21.82 10.65 -28.62
CA ALA A 558 -22.90 10.04 -27.87
C ALA A 558 -22.84 8.49 -27.86
N ARG A 559 -22.47 7.88 -29.00
CA ARG A 559 -22.26 6.44 -29.09
C ARG A 559 -21.08 5.96 -28.25
N LEU A 560 -19.97 6.69 -28.25
CA LEU A 560 -18.80 6.38 -27.45
C LEU A 560 -19.09 6.50 -25.95
N GLN A 561 -19.77 7.58 -25.54
CA GLN A 561 -20.18 7.80 -24.15
C GLN A 561 -21.09 6.68 -23.64
N ARG A 562 -22.07 6.25 -24.45
CA ARG A 562 -22.93 5.11 -24.11
C ARG A 562 -22.11 3.82 -23.94
N ARG A 563 -21.16 3.55 -24.83
CA ARG A 563 -20.28 2.36 -24.72
C ARG A 563 -19.42 2.41 -23.46
N LEU A 564 -18.88 3.58 -23.12
CA LEU A 564 -18.08 3.76 -21.91
C LEU A 564 -18.91 3.51 -20.64
N ARG A 565 -20.15 4.04 -20.57
CA ARG A 565 -21.07 3.79 -19.45
C ARG A 565 -21.44 2.32 -19.30
N LEU A 566 -21.78 1.65 -20.40
CA LEU A 566 -22.07 0.20 -20.36
C LEU A 566 -20.84 -0.61 -19.97
N TRP A 567 -19.66 -0.25 -20.45
CA TRP A 567 -18.41 -0.86 -20.00
C TRP A 567 -18.22 -0.66 -18.49
N PHE A 568 -18.46 0.55 -17.98
CA PHE A 568 -18.34 0.87 -16.56
C PHE A 568 -19.30 0.04 -15.70
N TYR A 569 -20.59 -0.01 -16.05
CA TYR A 569 -21.58 -0.80 -15.31
C TYR A 569 -21.25 -2.29 -15.29
N ARG A 570 -20.64 -2.84 -16.34
CA ARG A 570 -20.16 -4.24 -16.36
C ARG A 570 -18.97 -4.50 -15.43
N ARG A 571 -18.31 -3.46 -14.92
CA ARG A 571 -17.23 -3.57 -13.94
C ARG A 571 -17.70 -3.45 -12.49
N LEU A 572 -18.97 -3.11 -12.24
CA LEU A 572 -19.49 -3.08 -10.86
C LEU A 572 -19.79 -4.51 -10.38
N ASP A 573 -19.60 -4.73 -9.08
CA ASP A 573 -19.91 -6.01 -8.43
C ASP A 573 -21.41 -6.10 -8.10
N GLY A 574 -22.04 -4.96 -7.81
CA GLY A 574 -23.49 -4.83 -7.64
C GLY A 574 -24.03 -3.51 -8.20
N LEU A 575 -25.22 -3.55 -8.78
CA LEU A 575 -25.91 -2.41 -9.37
C LEU A 575 -27.31 -2.26 -8.82
N SER A 576 -27.63 -1.06 -8.37
CA SER A 576 -28.99 -0.65 -8.04
C SER A 576 -29.62 0.11 -9.20
N VAL A 577 -30.83 -0.29 -9.62
CA VAL A 577 -31.51 0.29 -10.78
C VAL A 577 -32.93 0.73 -10.42
N PRO A 578 -33.42 1.86 -10.97
CA PRO A 578 -34.68 2.48 -10.54
C PRO A 578 -35.93 1.72 -11.02
N SER A 579 -35.79 0.84 -12.01
CA SER A 579 -36.94 0.13 -12.59
C SER A 579 -36.56 -1.21 -13.22
N ARG A 580 -37.54 -2.13 -13.31
CA ARG A 580 -37.40 -3.41 -14.02
C ARG A 580 -37.05 -3.22 -15.51
N THR A 581 -37.50 -2.14 -16.12
CA THR A 581 -37.16 -1.80 -17.51
C THR A 581 -35.67 -1.50 -17.66
N SER A 582 -35.11 -0.74 -16.71
CA SER A 582 -33.67 -0.45 -16.65
C SER A 582 -32.84 -1.72 -16.44
N ALA A 583 -33.31 -2.61 -15.54
CA ALA A 583 -32.70 -3.91 -15.31
C ALA A 583 -32.63 -4.75 -16.59
N ARG A 584 -33.75 -4.86 -17.33
CA ARG A 584 -33.79 -5.59 -18.61
C ARG A 584 -32.87 -4.97 -19.66
N ALA A 585 -32.80 -3.65 -19.74
CA ALA A 585 -31.94 -2.96 -20.68
C ALA A 585 -30.44 -3.22 -20.41
N LEU A 586 -30.03 -3.26 -19.13
CA LEU A 586 -28.67 -3.59 -18.73
C LEU A 586 -28.34 -5.07 -18.93
N ALA A 587 -29.28 -5.96 -18.60
CA ALA A 587 -29.14 -7.39 -18.88
C ALA A 587 -28.96 -7.66 -20.39
N ALA A 588 -29.77 -7.01 -21.22
CA ALA A 588 -29.64 -7.08 -22.68
C ALA A 588 -28.31 -6.49 -23.19
N ALA A 589 -27.68 -5.59 -22.44
CA ALA A 589 -26.37 -5.03 -22.74
C ALA A 589 -25.18 -5.87 -22.22
N GLY A 590 -25.45 -7.05 -21.63
CA GLY A 590 -24.43 -8.00 -21.18
C GLY A 590 -23.94 -7.77 -19.74
N VAL A 591 -24.75 -7.13 -18.90
CA VAL A 591 -24.57 -7.10 -17.44
C VAL A 591 -25.22 -8.35 -16.84
N ASP A 592 -24.53 -9.01 -15.91
CA ASP A 592 -25.04 -10.20 -15.22
C ASP A 592 -26.31 -9.86 -14.41
N PRO A 593 -27.47 -10.49 -14.68
CA PRO A 593 -28.71 -10.25 -13.96
C PRO A 593 -28.62 -10.48 -12.45
N LEU A 594 -27.73 -11.37 -11.97
CA LEU A 594 -27.55 -11.65 -10.54
C LEU A 594 -26.95 -10.47 -9.77
N ARG A 595 -26.31 -9.54 -10.48
CA ARG A 595 -25.71 -8.32 -9.91
C ARG A 595 -26.65 -7.13 -9.92
N ILE A 596 -27.85 -7.27 -10.49
CA ILE A 596 -28.81 -6.16 -10.65
C ILE A 596 -29.91 -6.28 -9.61
N THR A 597 -29.94 -5.30 -8.70
CA THR A 597 -31.02 -5.13 -7.72
C THR A 597 -31.93 -3.99 -8.17
N VAL A 598 -33.23 -4.28 -8.28
CA VAL A 598 -34.23 -3.25 -8.61
C VAL A 598 -34.64 -2.56 -7.34
N THR A 599 -34.43 -1.26 -7.29
CA THR A 599 -34.72 -0.45 -6.12
C THR A 599 -35.60 0.73 -6.54
N PRO A 600 -36.90 0.71 -6.20
CA PRO A 600 -37.82 1.77 -6.60
C PRO A 600 -37.42 3.10 -5.95
N PRO A 601 -37.61 4.25 -6.61
CA PRO A 601 -37.27 5.56 -6.04
C PRO A 601 -38.03 5.80 -4.73
N ASP A 602 -37.35 6.33 -3.72
CA ASP A 602 -37.97 6.72 -2.45
C ASP A 602 -39.06 7.75 -2.70
N ALA A 603 -40.26 7.47 -2.20
CA ALA A 603 -41.45 8.31 -2.35
C ALA A 603 -41.33 9.72 -1.72
N ARG A 604 -40.21 10.04 -1.07
CA ARG A 604 -39.94 11.34 -0.44
C ARG A 604 -39.22 12.35 -1.34
N ALA A 605 -38.58 11.92 -2.43
CA ALA A 605 -37.88 12.82 -3.36
C ALA A 605 -38.81 13.49 -4.40
N GLY A 606 -40.11 13.13 -4.41
CA GLY A 606 -41.09 13.66 -5.36
C GLY A 606 -41.91 14.86 -4.89
N ALA A 607 -41.66 15.40 -3.70
CA ALA A 607 -42.49 16.47 -3.13
C ALA A 607 -42.08 17.90 -3.56
N ASP A 608 -40.88 18.10 -4.12
CA ASP A 608 -40.36 19.45 -4.46
C ASP A 608 -40.29 19.77 -5.97
N ALA A 609 -40.71 18.84 -6.84
CA ALA A 609 -40.91 19.16 -8.25
C ALA A 609 -42.37 19.59 -8.46
N GLY A 610 -42.67 20.84 -8.06
CA GLY A 610 -43.94 21.48 -8.36
C GLY A 610 -44.18 21.51 -9.87
N ASP A 611 -45.29 20.91 -10.28
CA ASP A 611 -45.85 20.91 -11.63
C ASP A 611 -46.41 22.32 -11.95
N PRO A 612 -45.85 23.09 -12.91
CA PRO A 612 -46.47 24.30 -13.40
C PRO A 612 -47.01 24.01 -14.81
N GLY A 613 -48.22 23.45 -14.92
CA GLY A 613 -48.70 23.10 -16.25
C GLY A 613 -50.08 22.50 -16.39
N ALA A 614 -51.07 22.89 -15.57
CA ALA A 614 -52.47 22.62 -15.85
C ALA A 614 -53.33 23.85 -15.56
N ALA A 615 -53.46 24.72 -16.56
CA ALA A 615 -54.58 25.62 -16.72
C ALA A 615 -54.90 25.76 -18.21
N ASP A 616 -56.09 25.27 -18.54
CA ASP A 616 -56.88 25.29 -19.79
C ASP A 616 -56.41 24.49 -21.01
#